data_AF-A0A6M1UFB5-F1
#
_entry.id   AF-A0A6M1UFB5-F1
#
_cell.length_a   1.000
_cell.length_b   1.000
_cell.length_c   1.000
_cell.angle_alpha   90.00
_cell.angle_beta   90.00
_cell.angle_gamma   90.00
#
_symmetry.space_group_name_H-M   'P 1'
#
loop_
_entity.id
_entity.type
_entity.pdbx_description
1 polymer ?
#
loop_
_entity_poly.entity_id
_entity_poly.type
_entity_poly.pdbx_seq_one_letter_code
_entity_poly.pdbx_strand_id
1 'polypeptide(L)'
;MNEKSQMRDVYDAVADPTRRKLLRLLADVEELPLHELTVQFQMGRTAVSKHLAILKDAGLVTSRRVGRETRYRLNAAPLREIQDWVSFYEKFWKDKMLLLNHLLQEEQKMKPVVSLDFYFTSSIEQVWFALTDSTTLAKWIMDNDFKPVVGHKFQFRTEPTQWWNGIVDCEVLEVDEPHKLSYTWVSGSESTTVTWTLKKAPDGTTHLHLEQTGFKEEGQAINGARYGWEKMLNQLEKVLVEL
;
A
#
# COMPACT_ATOMS: atom_id res chain seq x y z
N MET A 1 -55.78 -26.38 -9.46
CA MET A 1 -55.73 -24.93 -9.20
C MET A 1 -54.30 -24.58 -8.81
N ASN A 2 -53.68 -23.68 -9.57
CA ASN A 2 -52.28 -23.25 -9.48
C ASN A 2 -51.91 -22.69 -8.10
N GLU A 3 -50.96 -23.34 -7.43
CA GLU A 3 -50.13 -22.65 -6.44
C GLU A 3 -49.16 -21.74 -7.19
N LYS A 4 -49.38 -20.43 -7.14
CA LYS A 4 -48.33 -19.46 -7.44
C LYS A 4 -47.22 -19.69 -6.42
N SER A 5 -46.22 -20.48 -6.77
CA SER A 5 -44.94 -20.54 -6.05
C SER A 5 -44.46 -19.11 -5.90
N GLN A 6 -44.49 -18.57 -4.68
CA GLN A 6 -43.80 -17.32 -4.38
C GLN A 6 -42.36 -17.48 -4.85
N MET A 7 -41.97 -16.69 -5.84
CA MET A 7 -40.61 -16.64 -6.36
C MET A 7 -39.70 -16.35 -5.17
N ARG A 8 -38.69 -17.19 -4.94
CA ARG A 8 -37.75 -16.96 -3.84
C ARG A 8 -37.00 -15.67 -4.09
N ASP A 9 -36.70 -14.95 -3.01
CA ASP A 9 -35.89 -13.74 -3.07
C ASP A 9 -34.49 -14.03 -3.62
N VAL A 10 -34.05 -13.20 -4.58
CA VAL A 10 -32.71 -13.26 -5.17
C VAL A 10 -31.62 -13.01 -4.13
N TYR A 11 -31.87 -12.14 -3.14
CA TYR A 11 -30.92 -11.83 -2.07
C TYR A 11 -30.63 -13.07 -1.22
N ASP A 12 -31.69 -13.77 -0.78
CA ASP A 12 -31.58 -15.03 -0.05
C ASP A 12 -30.90 -16.11 -0.89
N ALA A 13 -31.25 -16.19 -2.18
CA ALA A 13 -30.68 -17.17 -3.08
C ALA A 13 -29.18 -16.95 -3.33
N VAL A 14 -28.68 -15.72 -3.33
CA VAL A 14 -27.23 -15.48 -3.47
C VAL A 14 -26.49 -15.36 -2.14
N ALA A 15 -27.16 -15.33 -0.99
CA ALA A 15 -26.51 -15.22 0.33
C ALA A 15 -25.56 -16.39 0.66
N ASP A 16 -25.79 -17.57 0.07
CA ASP A 16 -24.99 -18.77 0.26
C ASP A 16 -23.79 -18.85 -0.71
N PRO A 17 -22.57 -19.11 -0.21
CA PRO A 17 -21.37 -19.17 -1.04
C PRO A 17 -21.38 -20.32 -2.07
N THR A 18 -22.02 -21.45 -1.77
CA THR A 18 -22.18 -22.60 -2.69
C THR A 18 -23.05 -22.19 -3.87
N ARG A 19 -24.16 -21.48 -3.61
CA ARG A 19 -25.06 -20.97 -4.65
C ARG A 19 -24.35 -19.94 -5.55
N ARG A 20 -23.57 -19.02 -4.97
CA ARG A 20 -22.72 -18.10 -5.77
C ARG A 20 -21.68 -18.86 -6.62
N LYS A 21 -21.05 -19.90 -6.09
CA LYS A 21 -20.10 -20.74 -6.83
C LYS A 21 -20.79 -21.47 -8.01
N LEU A 22 -21.99 -22.01 -7.81
CA LEU A 22 -22.78 -22.62 -8.88
C LEU A 22 -23.09 -21.63 -10.01
N LEU A 23 -23.50 -20.40 -9.67
CA LEU A 23 -23.76 -19.36 -10.67
C LEU A 23 -22.50 -18.99 -11.45
N ARG A 24 -21.34 -18.89 -10.79
CA ARG A 24 -20.05 -18.65 -11.47
C ARG A 24 -19.68 -19.77 -12.43
N LEU A 25 -19.85 -21.03 -12.03
CA LEU A 25 -19.58 -22.18 -12.91
C LEU A 25 -20.46 -22.18 -14.16
N LEU A 26 -21.67 -21.62 -14.07
CA LEU A 26 -22.61 -21.49 -15.18
C LEU A 26 -22.46 -20.18 -15.97
N ALA A 27 -21.59 -19.26 -15.56
CA ALA A 27 -21.49 -17.93 -16.17
C ALA A 27 -20.80 -17.95 -17.54
N ASP A 28 -19.79 -18.82 -17.70
CA ASP A 28 -18.94 -18.86 -18.89
C ASP A 28 -19.31 -19.99 -19.87
N VAL A 29 -20.43 -20.69 -19.62
CA VAL A 29 -20.87 -21.87 -20.39
C VAL A 29 -22.37 -21.80 -20.67
N GLU A 30 -22.80 -22.37 -21.79
CA GLU A 30 -24.22 -22.33 -22.18
C GLU A 30 -25.11 -23.18 -21.24
N GLU A 31 -24.65 -24.36 -20.86
CA GLU A 31 -25.32 -25.24 -19.88
C GLU A 31 -24.39 -26.34 -19.37
N LEU A 32 -24.61 -26.82 -18.15
CA LEU A 32 -23.89 -27.97 -17.56
C LEU A 32 -24.85 -29.02 -16.99
N PRO A 33 -24.55 -30.32 -17.15
CA PRO A 33 -25.30 -31.37 -16.49
C PRO A 33 -24.99 -31.42 -14.97
N LEU A 34 -25.94 -31.93 -14.19
CA LEU A 34 -25.81 -32.04 -12.73
C LEU A 34 -24.53 -32.77 -12.28
N HIS A 35 -24.09 -33.79 -13.02
CA HIS A 35 -22.94 -34.60 -12.63
C HIS A 35 -21.64 -33.78 -12.71
N GLU A 36 -21.46 -32.96 -13.76
CA GLU A 36 -20.30 -32.06 -13.91
C GLU A 36 -20.27 -30.98 -12.82
N LEU A 37 -21.44 -30.41 -12.49
CA LEU A 37 -21.56 -29.46 -11.38
C LEU A 37 -21.20 -30.11 -10.04
N THR A 38 -21.60 -31.36 -9.82
CA THR A 38 -21.40 -32.06 -8.53
C THR A 38 -19.91 -32.28 -8.22
N VAL A 39 -19.09 -32.58 -9.23
CA VAL A 39 -17.64 -32.83 -9.07
C VAL A 39 -16.90 -31.61 -8.49
N GLN A 40 -17.46 -30.41 -8.62
CA GLN A 40 -16.86 -29.16 -8.12
C GLN A 40 -17.08 -28.92 -6.62
N PHE A 41 -17.75 -29.84 -5.91
CA PHE A 41 -18.08 -29.71 -4.50
C PHE A 41 -17.77 -31.00 -3.73
N GLN A 42 -17.40 -30.85 -2.46
CA GLN A 42 -17.18 -31.98 -1.53
C GLN A 42 -18.50 -32.60 -1.04
N MET A 43 -19.65 -32.02 -1.41
CA MET A 43 -20.97 -32.48 -1.01
C MET A 43 -21.57 -33.41 -2.07
N GLY A 44 -22.47 -34.32 -1.62
CA GLY A 44 -23.14 -35.24 -2.53
C GLY A 44 -24.12 -34.57 -3.49
N ARG A 45 -24.45 -35.28 -4.57
CA ARG A 45 -25.38 -34.86 -5.65
C ARG A 45 -26.71 -34.30 -5.14
N THR A 46 -27.27 -34.90 -4.09
CA THR A 46 -28.53 -34.45 -3.47
C THR A 46 -28.42 -33.04 -2.88
N ALA A 47 -27.29 -32.71 -2.25
CA ALA A 47 -27.06 -31.38 -1.69
C ALA A 47 -26.94 -30.34 -2.81
N VAL A 48 -26.14 -30.62 -3.85
CA VAL A 48 -26.01 -29.74 -5.03
C VAL A 48 -27.36 -29.53 -5.71
N SER A 49 -28.16 -30.59 -5.86
CA SER A 49 -29.51 -30.50 -6.44
C SER A 49 -30.44 -29.60 -5.61
N LYS A 50 -30.31 -29.60 -4.28
CA LYS A 50 -31.09 -28.69 -3.41
C LYS A 50 -30.69 -27.23 -3.63
N HIS A 51 -29.39 -26.94 -3.74
CA HIS A 51 -28.92 -25.59 -4.06
C HIS A 51 -29.42 -25.10 -5.43
N LEU A 52 -29.39 -25.97 -6.44
CA LEU A 52 -29.93 -25.68 -7.78
C LEU A 52 -31.44 -25.49 -7.78
N ALA A 53 -32.18 -26.20 -6.93
CA ALA A 53 -33.62 -25.97 -6.76
C ALA A 53 -33.90 -24.56 -6.20
N ILE A 54 -33.17 -24.14 -5.15
CA ILE A 54 -33.30 -22.78 -4.59
C ILE A 54 -32.98 -21.71 -5.64
N LEU A 55 -31.90 -21.90 -6.42
CA LEU A 55 -31.55 -20.99 -7.49
C LEU A 55 -32.62 -20.95 -8.59
N LYS A 56 -33.24 -22.09 -8.90
CA LYS A 56 -34.33 -22.17 -9.88
C LYS A 56 -35.59 -21.46 -9.37
N ASP A 57 -35.94 -21.64 -8.09
CA ASP A 57 -37.08 -20.98 -7.45
C ASP A 57 -36.91 -19.45 -7.42
N ALA A 58 -35.67 -18.96 -7.34
CA ALA A 58 -35.32 -17.54 -7.44
C ALA A 58 -35.12 -17.06 -8.89
N GLY A 59 -35.37 -17.93 -9.88
CA GLY A 59 -35.22 -17.62 -11.29
C GLY A 59 -33.77 -17.45 -11.77
N LEU A 60 -32.77 -17.73 -10.93
CA LEU A 60 -31.35 -17.54 -11.24
C LEU A 60 -30.76 -18.64 -12.13
N VAL A 61 -31.43 -19.78 -12.25
CA VAL A 61 -31.08 -20.84 -13.19
C VAL A 61 -32.32 -21.42 -13.85
N THR A 62 -32.17 -21.87 -15.09
CA THR A 62 -33.16 -22.70 -15.78
C THR A 62 -32.66 -24.13 -15.88
N SER A 63 -33.57 -25.10 -15.99
CA SER A 63 -33.23 -26.52 -16.08
C SER A 63 -34.00 -27.17 -17.22
N ARG A 64 -33.35 -27.99 -18.04
CA ARG A 64 -34.01 -28.83 -19.06
C ARG A 64 -33.51 -30.26 -19.01
N ARG A 65 -34.35 -31.21 -19.45
CA ARG A 65 -33.97 -32.63 -19.52
C ARG A 65 -33.44 -32.96 -20.91
N VAL A 66 -32.26 -33.57 -20.97
CA VAL A 66 -31.63 -34.05 -22.21
C VAL A 66 -31.28 -35.52 -22.01
N GLY A 67 -32.09 -36.41 -22.59
CA GLY A 67 -32.01 -37.84 -22.37
C GLY A 67 -32.17 -38.21 -20.88
N ARG A 68 -31.11 -38.80 -20.30
CA ARG A 68 -31.07 -39.20 -18.88
C ARG A 68 -30.55 -38.10 -17.95
N GLU A 69 -30.14 -36.95 -18.48
CA GLU A 69 -29.51 -35.88 -17.71
C GLU A 69 -30.41 -34.65 -17.57
N THR A 70 -30.21 -33.92 -16.47
CA THR A 70 -30.76 -32.57 -16.29
C THR A 70 -29.62 -31.58 -16.45
N ARG A 71 -29.79 -30.66 -17.40
CA ARG A 71 -28.83 -29.59 -17.70
C ARG A 71 -29.35 -28.26 -17.16
N TYR A 72 -28.44 -27.48 -16.60
CA TYR A 72 -28.72 -26.20 -15.97
C TYR A 72 -28.03 -25.08 -16.74
N ARG A 73 -28.72 -23.95 -16.86
CA ARG A 73 -28.24 -22.72 -17.52
C ARG A 73 -28.44 -21.54 -16.59
N LEU A 74 -27.47 -20.62 -16.55
CA LEU A 74 -27.60 -19.35 -15.83
C LEU A 74 -28.74 -18.49 -16.42
N ASN A 75 -29.56 -17.93 -15.54
CA ASN A 75 -30.41 -16.80 -15.87
C ASN A 75 -30.00 -15.63 -14.98
N ALA A 76 -29.20 -14.72 -15.52
CA ALA A 76 -28.65 -13.60 -14.75
C ALA A 76 -29.66 -12.46 -14.53
N ALA A 77 -30.81 -12.46 -15.20
CA ALA A 77 -31.76 -11.34 -15.14
C ALA A 77 -32.17 -10.94 -13.70
N PRO A 78 -32.44 -11.86 -12.76
CA PRO A 78 -32.75 -11.50 -11.37
C PRO A 78 -31.60 -10.81 -10.62
N LEU A 79 -30.35 -11.01 -11.01
CA LEU A 79 -29.19 -10.36 -10.36
C LEU A 79 -29.18 -8.84 -10.54
N ARG A 80 -29.94 -8.31 -11.51
CA ARG A 80 -30.07 -6.87 -11.72
C ARG A 80 -30.64 -6.13 -10.51
N GLU A 81 -31.55 -6.76 -9.77
CA GLU A 81 -32.11 -6.18 -8.56
C GLU A 81 -31.02 -5.89 -7.51
N ILE A 82 -30.09 -6.83 -7.35
CA ILE A 82 -28.93 -6.68 -6.46
C ILE A 82 -28.00 -5.59 -6.98
N GLN A 83 -27.74 -5.58 -8.29
CA GLN A 83 -26.92 -4.54 -8.92
C GLN A 83 -27.49 -3.16 -8.65
N ASP A 84 -28.78 -2.96 -8.89
CA ASP A 84 -29.46 -1.67 -8.71
C ASP A 84 -29.41 -1.21 -7.24
N TRP A 85 -29.59 -2.13 -6.29
CA TRP A 85 -29.45 -1.84 -4.86
C TRP A 85 -28.02 -1.48 -4.46
N VAL A 86 -27.02 -2.22 -4.92
CA VAL A 86 -25.60 -1.92 -4.64
C VAL A 86 -25.21 -0.57 -5.25
N SER A 87 -25.67 -0.26 -6.46
CA SER A 87 -25.38 1.01 -7.15
C SER A 87 -25.85 2.25 -6.36
N PHE A 88 -26.90 2.15 -5.55
CA PHE A 88 -27.32 3.24 -4.66
C PHE A 88 -26.21 3.60 -3.65
N TYR A 89 -25.54 2.60 -3.08
CA TYR A 89 -24.50 2.81 -2.08
C TYR A 89 -23.12 3.11 -2.69
N GLU A 90 -22.88 2.79 -3.95
CA GLU A 90 -21.62 3.13 -4.62
C GLU A 90 -21.33 4.64 -4.59
N LYS A 91 -22.36 5.49 -4.76
CA LYS A 91 -22.20 6.94 -4.67
C LYS A 91 -21.79 7.37 -3.26
N PHE A 92 -22.43 6.82 -2.23
CA PHE A 92 -22.12 7.09 -0.83
C PHE A 92 -20.64 6.76 -0.51
N TRP A 93 -20.15 5.60 -0.96
CA TRP A 93 -18.76 5.21 -0.75
C TRP A 93 -17.78 6.11 -1.52
N LYS A 94 -18.09 6.48 -2.76
CA LYS A 94 -17.26 7.41 -3.55
C LYS A 94 -17.12 8.76 -2.83
N ASP A 95 -18.23 9.34 -2.38
CA ASP A 95 -18.23 10.65 -1.70
C ASP A 95 -17.44 10.60 -0.39
N LYS A 96 -17.58 9.51 0.40
CA LYS A 96 -16.82 9.33 1.64
C LYS A 96 -15.33 9.12 1.41
N MET A 97 -14.94 8.38 0.37
CA MET A 97 -13.54 8.20 0.00
C MET A 97 -12.91 9.51 -0.50
N LEU A 98 -13.64 10.32 -1.26
CA LEU A 98 -13.18 11.65 -1.69
C LEU A 98 -12.94 12.58 -0.50
N LEU A 99 -13.87 12.62 0.46
CA LEU A 99 -13.72 13.42 1.69
C LEU A 99 -12.51 12.94 2.50
N LEU A 100 -12.33 11.63 2.67
CA LEU A 100 -11.18 11.08 3.39
C LEU A 100 -9.86 11.49 2.72
N ASN A 101 -9.77 11.37 1.40
CA ASN A 101 -8.59 11.80 0.65
C ASN A 101 -8.30 13.29 0.85
N HIS A 102 -9.33 14.14 0.85
CA HIS A 102 -9.15 15.57 1.08
C HIS A 102 -8.59 15.86 2.48
N LEU A 103 -9.18 15.27 3.52
CA LEU A 103 -8.73 15.46 4.91
C LEU A 103 -7.29 14.96 5.12
N LEU A 104 -6.93 13.82 4.54
CA LEU A 104 -5.57 13.29 4.60
C LEU A 104 -4.57 14.19 3.86
N GLN A 105 -4.94 14.75 2.71
CA GLN A 105 -4.10 15.70 1.98
C GLN A 105 -3.92 17.01 2.74
N GLU A 106 -4.97 17.51 3.40
CA GLU A 106 -4.87 18.70 4.25
C GLU A 106 -3.95 18.45 5.43
N GLU A 107 -4.08 17.31 6.13
CA GLU A 107 -3.19 16.97 7.25
C GLU A 107 -1.72 16.84 6.81
N GLN A 108 -1.46 16.21 5.66
CA GLN A 108 -0.11 16.10 5.09
C GLN A 108 0.46 17.46 4.67
N LYS A 109 -0.36 18.36 4.10
CA LYS A 109 0.07 19.73 3.78
C LYS A 109 0.38 20.56 5.02
N MET A 110 -0.27 20.29 6.16
CA MET A 110 -0.06 21.06 7.37
C MET A 110 1.22 20.70 8.14
N LYS A 111 1.82 19.53 7.90
CA LYS A 111 3.07 19.16 8.58
C LYS A 111 4.27 19.57 7.71
N PRO A 112 5.10 20.50 8.19
CA PRO A 112 6.26 20.96 7.43
C PRO A 112 7.21 19.78 7.16
N VAL A 113 7.66 19.65 5.92
CA VAL A 113 8.61 18.61 5.49
C VAL A 113 9.78 19.22 4.72
N VAL A 114 10.99 18.76 5.00
CA VAL A 114 12.12 18.97 4.10
C VAL A 114 12.11 17.81 3.12
N SER A 115 12.03 18.09 1.84
CA SER A 115 12.05 17.10 0.77
C SER A 115 13.00 17.60 -0.31
N LEU A 116 14.05 16.83 -0.59
CA LEU A 116 15.13 17.21 -1.51
C LEU A 116 15.51 16.01 -2.38
N ASP A 117 15.77 16.27 -3.66
CA ASP A 117 16.13 15.26 -4.67
C ASP A 117 17.51 15.55 -5.28
N PHE A 118 18.34 14.52 -5.36
CA PHE A 118 19.68 14.58 -5.94
C PHE A 118 19.91 13.42 -6.90
N TYR A 119 20.74 13.67 -7.92
CA TYR A 119 21.07 12.71 -8.96
C TYR A 119 22.58 12.63 -9.08
N PHE A 120 23.13 11.43 -8.87
CA PHE A 120 24.57 11.18 -8.93
C PHE A 120 24.91 10.25 -10.09
N THR A 121 26.07 10.48 -10.71
CA THR A 121 26.64 9.56 -11.70
C THR A 121 27.28 8.33 -11.06
N SER A 122 27.58 8.40 -9.76
CA SER A 122 28.09 7.29 -8.95
C SER A 122 27.05 6.16 -8.83
N SER A 123 27.54 4.94 -8.64
CA SER A 123 26.70 3.75 -8.44
C SER A 123 25.86 3.84 -7.17
N ILE A 124 24.74 3.11 -7.13
CA ILE A 124 23.87 3.07 -5.95
C ILE A 124 24.61 2.52 -4.73
N GLU A 125 25.55 1.59 -4.94
CA GLU A 125 26.40 1.03 -3.91
C GLU A 125 27.37 2.07 -3.33
N GLN A 126 27.97 2.94 -4.15
CA GLN A 126 28.82 4.04 -3.67
C GLN A 126 28.01 5.06 -2.86
N VAL A 127 26.82 5.43 -3.34
CA VAL A 127 25.94 6.38 -2.63
C VAL A 127 25.45 5.76 -1.31
N TRP A 128 25.07 4.48 -1.31
CA TRP A 128 24.71 3.75 -0.11
C TRP A 128 25.87 3.71 0.90
N PHE A 129 27.07 3.35 0.45
CA PHE A 129 28.27 3.33 1.30
C PHE A 129 28.53 4.70 1.94
N ALA A 130 28.38 5.80 1.18
CA ALA A 130 28.55 7.14 1.70
C ALA A 130 27.50 7.57 2.74
N LEU A 131 26.34 6.88 2.78
CA LEU A 131 25.28 7.07 3.77
C LEU A 131 25.40 6.14 4.98
N THR A 132 26.15 5.04 4.88
CA THR A 132 26.18 4.01 5.93
C THR A 132 27.54 3.77 6.56
N ASP A 133 28.64 4.14 5.91
CA ASP A 133 29.97 4.06 6.49
C ASP A 133 30.24 5.27 7.38
N SER A 134 30.54 5.04 8.65
CA SER A 134 30.71 6.12 9.64
C SER A 134 31.84 7.07 9.29
N THR A 135 32.93 6.55 8.71
CA THR A 135 34.10 7.36 8.33
C THR A 135 33.80 8.25 7.13
N THR A 136 33.02 7.75 6.17
CA THR A 136 32.60 8.49 4.99
C THR A 136 31.51 9.51 5.34
N LEU A 137 30.52 9.14 6.16
CA LEU A 137 29.53 10.06 6.73
C LEU A 137 30.20 11.25 7.43
N ALA A 138 31.27 11.00 8.19
CA ALA A 138 32.01 12.05 8.91
C ALA A 138 32.66 13.08 7.99
N LYS A 139 32.89 12.76 6.70
CA LYS A 139 33.46 13.69 5.73
C LYS A 139 32.47 14.77 5.26
N TRP A 140 31.17 14.51 5.32
CA TRP A 140 30.16 15.40 4.71
C TRP A 140 28.97 15.78 5.61
N ILE A 141 28.65 14.98 6.63
CA ILE A 141 27.71 15.35 7.70
C ILE A 141 28.47 15.90 8.90
N MET A 142 28.90 15.02 9.81
CA MET A 142 29.48 15.32 11.13
C MET A 142 30.17 14.07 11.69
N ASP A 143 31.06 14.24 12.67
CA ASP A 143 31.66 13.11 13.39
C ASP A 143 30.58 12.22 14.02
N ASN A 144 30.74 10.90 13.90
CA ASN A 144 29.70 9.95 14.29
C ASN A 144 30.26 8.56 14.57
N ASP A 145 29.44 7.76 15.26
CA ASP A 145 29.64 6.33 15.53
C ASP A 145 28.49 5.49 14.93
N PHE A 146 28.01 5.92 13.75
CA PHE A 146 26.89 5.31 13.06
C PHE A 146 27.14 3.83 12.74
N LYS A 147 26.08 3.03 12.82
CA LYS A 147 26.02 1.66 12.32
C LYS A 147 24.65 1.43 11.69
N PRO A 148 24.54 0.82 10.50
CA PRO A 148 23.26 0.56 9.84
C PRO A 148 22.57 -0.64 10.48
N VAL A 149 22.20 -0.51 11.76
CA VAL A 149 21.52 -1.55 12.55
C VAL A 149 20.31 -0.92 13.23
N VAL A 150 19.11 -1.42 12.93
CA VAL A 150 17.86 -0.92 13.53
C VAL A 150 17.93 -0.97 15.06
N GLY A 151 17.55 0.13 15.70
CA GLY A 151 17.63 0.35 17.16
C GLY A 151 19.01 0.80 17.65
N HIS A 152 20.03 0.87 16.80
CA HIS A 152 21.33 1.44 17.19
C HIS A 152 21.20 2.94 17.46
N LYS A 153 21.64 3.34 18.65
CA LYS A 153 21.69 4.75 19.05
C LYS A 153 23.09 5.28 18.79
N PHE A 154 23.16 6.44 18.15
CA PHE A 154 24.40 7.08 17.77
C PHE A 154 24.23 8.60 17.86
N GLN A 155 25.35 9.33 17.75
CA GLN A 155 25.32 10.78 17.76
C GLN A 155 26.06 11.35 16.55
N PHE A 156 25.51 12.43 15.99
CA PHE A 156 26.30 13.36 15.19
C PHE A 156 26.88 14.45 16.09
N ARG A 157 28.17 14.76 15.91
CA ARG A 157 28.94 15.66 16.78
C ARG A 157 29.69 16.70 15.96
N THR A 158 29.60 17.96 16.39
CA THR A 158 30.34 19.10 15.84
C THR A 158 30.79 20.05 16.95
N GLU A 159 31.55 21.09 16.61
CA GLU A 159 31.99 22.08 17.58
C GLU A 159 30.77 22.80 18.20
N PRO A 160 30.70 22.88 19.55
CA PRO A 160 29.61 23.55 20.22
C PRO A 160 29.62 25.05 19.92
N THR A 161 28.44 25.63 19.80
CA THR A 161 28.24 27.07 19.69
C THR A 161 27.71 27.63 21.00
N GLN A 162 27.60 28.96 21.11
CA GLN A 162 26.99 29.61 22.28
C GLN A 162 25.54 29.16 22.55
N TRP A 163 24.84 28.67 21.52
CA TRP A 163 23.40 28.38 21.57
C TRP A 163 23.06 26.89 21.40
N TRP A 164 24.05 26.03 21.13
CA TRP A 164 23.85 24.61 20.88
C TRP A 164 25.10 23.81 21.24
N ASN A 165 24.93 22.66 21.90
CA ASN A 165 26.01 21.80 22.37
C ASN A 165 26.75 21.02 21.26
N GLY A 166 26.34 21.19 20.00
CA GLY A 166 26.96 20.51 18.86
C GLY A 166 26.60 19.03 18.73
N ILE A 167 25.61 18.54 19.49
CA ILE A 167 25.22 17.12 19.51
C ILE A 167 23.80 16.97 18.92
N VAL A 168 23.65 15.97 18.06
CA VAL A 168 22.36 15.45 17.62
C VAL A 168 22.28 13.98 18.04
N ASP A 169 21.25 13.66 18.82
CA ASP A 169 20.96 12.28 19.20
C ASP A 169 20.12 11.60 18.12
N CYS A 170 20.51 10.40 17.72
CA CYS A 170 19.89 9.63 16.65
C CYS A 170 19.67 8.18 17.06
N GLU A 171 18.63 7.56 16.49
CA GLU A 171 18.33 6.13 16.59
C GLU A 171 17.93 5.63 15.22
N VAL A 172 18.56 4.55 14.75
CA VAL A 172 18.26 3.94 13.45
C VAL A 172 16.89 3.26 13.51
N LEU A 173 16.02 3.60 12.57
CA LEU A 173 14.63 3.11 12.54
C LEU A 173 14.43 2.05 11.45
N GLU A 174 15.06 2.22 10.29
CA GLU A 174 14.91 1.32 9.15
C GLU A 174 16.21 1.23 8.36
N VAL A 175 16.56 0.03 7.92
CA VAL A 175 17.68 -0.24 7.02
C VAL A 175 17.22 -1.29 6.03
N ASP A 176 17.14 -0.91 4.77
CA ASP A 176 16.87 -1.78 3.62
C ASP A 176 17.95 -1.50 2.57
N GLU A 177 19.03 -2.27 2.60
CA GLU A 177 20.19 -2.04 1.74
C GLU A 177 19.92 -2.46 0.28
N PRO A 178 20.30 -1.64 -0.74
CA PRO A 178 20.84 -0.28 -0.68
C PRO A 178 19.78 0.82 -0.89
N HIS A 179 18.50 0.54 -0.64
CA HIS A 179 17.37 1.35 -1.12
C HIS A 179 16.83 2.35 -0.09
N LYS A 180 16.95 2.08 1.21
CA LYS A 180 16.29 2.93 2.21
C LYS A 180 16.98 2.90 3.57
N LEU A 181 17.17 4.07 4.16
CA LEU A 181 17.70 4.26 5.50
C LEU A 181 16.87 5.33 6.22
N SER A 182 16.45 5.07 7.46
CA SER A 182 15.85 6.11 8.28
C SER A 182 16.36 6.11 9.72
N TYR A 183 16.42 7.30 10.31
CA TYR A 183 16.83 7.49 11.70
C TYR A 183 16.20 8.75 12.29
N THR A 184 16.08 8.79 13.61
CA THR A 184 15.66 10.01 14.31
C THR A 184 16.76 11.07 14.27
N TRP A 185 16.36 12.33 14.35
CA TRP A 185 17.24 13.49 14.45
C TRP A 185 16.73 14.39 15.57
N VAL A 186 17.34 14.26 16.74
CA VAL A 186 16.94 14.97 17.96
C VAL A 186 17.98 16.02 18.31
N SER A 187 17.56 17.28 18.32
CA SER A 187 18.41 18.41 18.73
C SER A 187 17.59 19.36 19.61
N GLY A 188 18.01 19.51 20.87
CA GLY A 188 17.25 20.27 21.87
C GLY A 188 15.88 19.64 22.12
N SER A 189 14.80 20.41 21.94
CA SER A 189 13.42 19.96 22.11
C SER A 189 12.74 19.49 20.82
N GLU A 190 13.46 19.52 19.69
CA GLU A 190 12.96 19.09 18.40
C GLU A 190 13.38 17.65 18.13
N SER A 191 12.40 16.83 17.76
CA SER A 191 12.57 15.42 17.42
C SER A 191 11.94 15.19 16.06
N THR A 192 12.78 14.93 15.06
CA THR A 192 12.37 14.72 13.67
C THR A 192 12.86 13.36 13.19
N THR A 193 12.40 12.92 12.02
CA THR A 193 12.86 11.68 11.38
C THR A 193 13.43 12.02 10.01
N VAL A 194 14.65 11.57 9.74
CA VAL A 194 15.31 11.68 8.43
C VAL A 194 15.20 10.34 7.73
N THR A 195 14.75 10.36 6.48
CA THR A 195 14.60 9.20 5.61
C THR A 195 15.33 9.45 4.29
N TRP A 196 16.19 8.51 3.94
CA TRP A 196 16.88 8.44 2.66
C TRP A 196 16.25 7.34 1.82
N THR A 197 15.97 7.63 0.55
CA THR A 197 15.54 6.62 -0.43
C THR A 197 16.43 6.69 -1.66
N LEU A 198 16.94 5.54 -2.09
CA LEU A 198 17.78 5.41 -3.28
C LEU A 198 17.09 4.59 -4.34
N LYS A 199 17.18 5.05 -5.59
CA LYS A 199 16.69 4.31 -6.77
C LYS A 199 17.65 4.49 -7.93
N LYS A 200 17.78 3.46 -8.75
CA LYS A 200 18.44 3.60 -10.05
C LYS A 200 17.48 4.28 -11.04
N ALA A 201 17.89 5.42 -11.58
CA ALA A 201 17.10 6.15 -12.56
C ALA A 201 17.21 5.52 -13.96
N PRO A 202 16.22 5.74 -14.85
CA PRO A 202 16.23 5.17 -16.20
C PRO A 202 17.42 5.61 -17.07
N ASP A 203 17.97 6.79 -16.79
CA ASP A 203 19.14 7.36 -17.47
C ASP A 203 20.48 6.78 -16.97
N GLY A 204 20.43 5.85 -16.01
CA GLY A 204 21.59 5.20 -15.42
C GLY A 204 22.18 5.90 -14.20
N THR A 205 21.68 7.09 -13.83
CA THR A 205 22.09 7.80 -12.61
C THR A 205 21.49 7.16 -11.36
N THR A 206 22.05 7.48 -10.19
CA THR A 206 21.48 7.14 -8.89
C THR A 206 20.69 8.32 -8.36
N HIS A 207 19.38 8.13 -8.18
CA HIS A 207 18.49 9.08 -7.53
C HIS A 207 18.52 8.87 -6.01
N LEU A 208 18.90 9.92 -5.28
CA LEU A 208 18.84 9.99 -3.82
C LEU A 208 17.77 11.01 -3.42
N HIS A 209 16.78 10.56 -2.66
CA HIS A 209 15.75 11.40 -2.05
C HIS A 209 15.97 11.50 -0.55
N LEU A 210 16.01 12.73 -0.03
CA LEU A 210 15.95 13.00 1.41
C LEU A 210 14.56 13.52 1.76
N GLU A 211 13.98 12.94 2.81
CA GLU A 211 12.81 13.47 3.48
C GLU A 211 13.10 13.64 4.98
N GLN A 212 12.81 14.81 5.56
CA GLN A 212 12.80 15.01 7.01
C GLN A 212 11.41 15.46 7.48
N THR A 213 10.80 14.65 8.33
CA THR A 213 9.43 14.83 8.86
C THR A 213 9.43 15.01 10.39
N GLY A 214 8.30 15.43 10.94
CA GLY A 214 8.10 15.55 12.40
C GLY A 214 8.34 16.96 12.95
N PHE A 215 8.54 17.96 12.09
CA PHE A 215 8.55 19.36 12.51
C PHE A 215 7.18 19.77 13.06
N LYS A 216 7.16 20.45 14.22
CA LYS A 216 5.92 20.89 14.87
C LYS A 216 5.23 22.02 14.11
N GLU A 217 6.02 22.93 13.54
CA GLU A 217 5.55 24.13 12.85
C GLU A 217 6.55 24.59 11.79
N GLU A 218 6.09 25.42 10.85
CA GLU A 218 7.01 26.12 9.95
C GLU A 218 7.82 27.16 10.74
N GLY A 219 9.07 27.37 10.35
CA GLY A 219 9.92 28.36 11.00
C GLY A 219 11.40 28.01 10.97
N GLN A 220 12.12 28.45 12.01
CA GLN A 220 13.57 28.39 12.05
C GLN A 220 14.11 26.95 11.97
N ALA A 221 13.45 25.98 12.61
CA ALA A 221 13.91 24.59 12.63
C ALA A 221 13.92 23.96 11.22
N ILE A 222 12.80 24.02 10.49
CA ILE A 222 12.72 23.47 9.13
C ILE A 222 13.61 24.23 8.14
N ASN A 223 13.66 25.57 8.25
CA ASN A 223 14.51 26.37 7.36
C ASN A 223 16.00 26.11 7.60
N GLY A 224 16.40 25.96 8.87
CA GLY A 224 17.76 25.58 9.25
C GLY A 224 18.12 24.17 8.78
N ALA A 225 17.20 23.21 8.91
CA ALA A 225 17.38 21.85 8.41
C ALA A 225 17.54 21.83 6.89
N ARG A 226 16.67 22.53 6.13
CA ARG A 226 16.76 22.64 4.68
C ARG A 226 18.10 23.19 4.23
N TYR A 227 18.52 24.33 4.80
CA TYR A 227 19.81 24.95 4.50
C TYR A 227 21.00 24.04 4.87
N GLY A 228 20.93 23.38 6.03
CA GLY A 228 21.96 22.44 6.49
C GLY A 228 22.13 21.26 5.53
N TRP A 229 21.03 20.62 5.14
CA TRP A 229 21.04 19.49 4.21
C TRP A 229 21.53 19.86 2.82
N GLU A 230 21.09 21.00 2.26
CA GLU A 230 21.61 21.49 0.98
C GLU A 230 23.14 21.66 1.01
N LYS A 231 23.68 22.23 2.09
CA LYS A 231 25.13 22.40 2.26
C LYS A 231 25.86 21.07 2.40
N MET A 232 25.33 20.13 3.19
CA MET A 232 25.93 18.80 3.40
C MET A 232 25.91 17.99 2.10
N LEU A 233 24.83 18.04 1.33
CA LEU A 233 24.69 17.28 0.08
C LEU A 233 25.61 17.80 -1.03
N ASN A 234 25.89 19.10 -1.06
CA ASN A 234 26.96 19.65 -1.90
C ASN A 234 28.37 19.14 -1.52
N GLN A 235 28.58 18.69 -0.28
CA GLN A 235 29.84 18.03 0.12
C GLN A 235 29.83 16.55 -0.19
N LEU A 236 28.67 15.88 -0.07
CA LEU A 236 28.51 14.48 -0.49
C LEU A 236 28.91 14.29 -1.96
N GLU A 237 28.50 15.21 -2.84
CA GLU A 237 28.88 15.17 -4.26
C GLU A 237 30.40 15.11 -4.44
N LYS A 238 31.16 15.88 -3.65
CA LYS A 238 32.64 15.88 -3.71
C LYS A 238 33.22 14.58 -3.17
N VAL A 239 32.69 14.07 -2.06
CA VAL A 239 33.14 12.79 -1.47
C VAL A 239 32.90 11.63 -2.45
N LEU A 240 31.77 11.63 -3.17
CA LEU A 240 31.45 10.59 -4.15
C LEU A 240 32.36 10.59 -5.38
N VAL A 241 32.98 11.73 -5.72
CA VAL A 241 33.99 11.80 -6.80
C VAL A 241 35.33 11.18 -6.37
N GLU A 242 35.61 11.13 -5.07
CA GLU A 242 36.85 10.58 -4.51
C GLU A 242 36.78 9.07 -4.21
N LEU A 243 35.59 8.46 -4.25
CA LEU A 243 35.32 7.04 -3.97
C LEU A 243 35.37 6.17 -5.24
#